data_AF-A0A7X8LM08-F1
#
_entry.id   AF-A0A7X8LM08-F1
#
_cell.length_a   1.000
_cell.length_b   1.000
_cell.length_c   1.000
_cell.angle_alpha   90.00
_cell.angle_beta   90.00
_cell.angle_gamma   90.00
#
_symmetry.space_group_name_H-M   'P 1'
#
loop_
_entity.id
_entity.type
_entity.pdbx_description
1 polymer ?
#
loop_
_entity_poly.entity_id
_entity_poly.type
_entity_poly.pdbx_seq_one_letter_code
_entity_poly.pdbx_strand_id
1 'polypeptide(L)'
;MEELGRKAMAGDIRAASRLIRNIEDDIPETNRAIRHIFPHTGRAHVVGITGSPGAGKSTITDQLIYTMRQREKTVGVLAVDPTSPFTGGALLGDRIRMLRHAEDQGVFVRSLATRGSMGGLSKAVGDGIHVLDVMGKDIILVETVGVGQQEVDIINHAHTVLVVLVPGMGDEI
;
A
#
# COMPACT_ATOMS: atom_id res chain seq x y z
N MET A 1 9.90 5.60 -19.79
CA MET A 1 9.64 4.96 -18.49
C MET A 1 10.61 5.41 -17.40
N GLU A 2 11.91 5.54 -17.68
CA GLU A 2 12.87 6.09 -16.70
C GLU A 2 12.54 7.51 -16.23
N GLU A 3 12.04 8.36 -17.14
CA GLU A 3 11.54 9.69 -16.77
C GLU A 3 10.41 9.63 -15.73
N LEU A 4 9.55 8.62 -15.79
CA LEU A 4 8.47 8.43 -14.82
C LEU A 4 9.05 8.08 -13.44
N GLY A 5 10.06 7.20 -13.39
CA GLY A 5 10.81 6.89 -12.17
C GLY A 5 11.51 8.12 -11.60
N ARG A 6 12.18 8.92 -12.44
CA ARG A 6 12.83 10.16 -12.01
C ARG A 6 11.86 11.19 -11.44
N LYS A 7 10.68 11.35 -12.05
CA LYS A 7 9.62 12.22 -11.52
C LYS A 7 9.07 11.70 -10.19
N ALA A 8 8.87 10.39 -10.05
CA ALA A 8 8.47 9.80 -8.77
C ALA A 8 9.52 10.04 -7.67
N MET A 9 10.82 9.90 -7.97
CA MET A 9 11.92 10.24 -7.07
C MET A 9 11.95 11.72 -6.65
N ALA A 10 11.45 12.60 -7.51
CA ALA A 10 11.31 14.03 -7.23
C ALA A 10 10.01 14.37 -6.45
N GLY A 11 9.23 13.37 -6.02
CA GLY A 11 8.00 13.57 -5.27
C GLY A 11 6.74 13.83 -6.13
N ASP A 12 6.80 13.65 -7.45
CA ASP A 12 5.64 13.88 -8.33
C ASP A 12 4.55 12.81 -8.09
N ILE A 13 3.46 13.24 -7.44
CA ILE A 13 2.28 12.43 -7.09
C ILE A 13 1.65 11.76 -8.32
N ARG A 14 1.60 12.45 -9.46
CA ARG A 14 0.98 11.90 -10.70
C ARG A 14 1.88 10.84 -11.31
N ALA A 15 3.19 11.07 -11.31
CA ALA A 15 4.16 10.10 -11.78
C ALA A 15 4.14 8.83 -10.93
N ALA A 16 4.16 8.97 -9.59
CA ALA A 16 4.05 7.84 -8.67
C ALA A 16 2.74 7.07 -8.84
N SER A 17 1.60 7.77 -8.91
CA SER A 17 0.29 7.14 -9.14
C SER A 17 0.24 6.35 -10.46
N ARG A 18 0.81 6.91 -11.53
CA ARG A 18 0.87 6.26 -12.84
C ARG A 18 1.82 5.06 -12.82
N LEU A 19 2.94 5.17 -12.12
CA LEU A 19 3.89 4.07 -11.99
C LEU A 19 3.27 2.89 -11.23
N ILE A 20 2.61 3.15 -10.09
CA ILE A 20 1.90 2.13 -9.32
C ILE A 20 0.78 1.49 -10.14
N ARG A 21 0.01 2.29 -10.90
CA ARG A 21 -0.98 1.73 -11.83
C ARG A 21 -0.35 0.81 -12.86
N ASN A 22 0.76 1.22 -13.47
CA ASN A 22 1.42 0.41 -14.48
C ASN A 22 2.03 -0.89 -13.90
N ILE A 23 2.47 -0.87 -12.64
CA ILE A 23 2.86 -2.06 -11.88
C ILE A 23 1.65 -2.99 -11.74
N GLU A 24 0.51 -2.46 -11.31
CA GLU A 24 -0.74 -3.19 -11.12
C GLU A 24 -1.27 -3.79 -12.45
N ASP A 25 -1.10 -3.08 -13.56
CA ASP A 25 -1.45 -3.49 -14.92
C ASP A 25 -0.42 -4.43 -15.57
N ASP A 26 0.63 -4.83 -14.84
CA ASP A 26 1.77 -5.66 -15.30
C ASP A 26 2.34 -5.22 -16.65
N ILE A 27 2.42 -3.90 -16.87
CA ILE A 27 2.94 -3.33 -18.12
C ILE A 27 4.45 -3.66 -18.21
N PRO A 28 4.92 -4.42 -19.23
CA PRO A 28 6.29 -4.94 -19.26
C PRO A 28 7.39 -3.87 -19.15
N GLU A 29 7.16 -2.69 -19.71
CA GLU A 29 8.09 -1.57 -19.72
C GLU A 29 8.29 -0.95 -18.31
N THR A 30 7.39 -1.23 -17.37
CA THR A 30 7.45 -0.75 -15.98
C THR A 30 8.67 -1.31 -15.25
N ASN A 31 9.08 -2.55 -15.57
CA ASN A 31 10.27 -3.17 -14.98
C ASN A 31 11.56 -2.35 -15.19
N ARG A 32 11.63 -1.53 -16.25
CA ARG A 32 12.78 -0.61 -16.44
C ARG A 32 12.75 0.54 -15.44
N ALA A 33 11.57 1.11 -15.18
CA ALA A 33 11.42 2.18 -14.19
C ALA A 33 11.70 1.67 -12.77
N ILE A 34 11.21 0.48 -12.42
CA ILE A 34 11.48 -0.14 -11.10
C ILE A 34 12.97 -0.40 -10.91
N ARG A 35 13.65 -1.01 -11.88
CA ARG A 35 15.11 -1.21 -11.82
C ARG A 35 15.89 0.10 -11.69
N HIS A 36 15.39 1.19 -12.27
CA HIS A 36 16.02 2.50 -12.17
C HIS A 36 15.88 3.10 -10.76
N ILE A 37 14.73 2.94 -10.10
CA ILE A 37 14.50 3.50 -8.76
C ILE A 37 15.05 2.61 -7.63
N PHE A 38 15.17 1.30 -7.87
CA PHE A 38 15.55 0.31 -6.85
C PHE A 38 16.84 0.66 -6.07
N PRO A 39 17.93 1.15 -6.69
CA PRO A 39 19.13 1.55 -5.93
C PRO A 39 18.93 2.69 -4.93
N HIS A 40 17.79 3.38 -4.96
CA HIS A 40 17.48 4.53 -4.13
C HIS A 40 16.48 4.21 -3.00
N THR A 41 15.99 2.97 -2.91
CA THR A 41 15.06 2.50 -1.87
C THR A 41 15.80 2.09 -0.58
N GLY A 42 15.06 1.57 0.40
CA GLY A 42 15.54 1.09 1.69
C GLY A 42 15.51 2.11 2.83
N ARG A 43 14.79 3.24 2.68
CA ARG A 43 14.80 4.32 3.70
C ARG A 43 13.54 4.33 4.56
N ALA A 44 12.40 4.05 3.95
CA ALA A 44 11.12 4.05 4.64
C ALA A 44 10.98 2.88 5.61
N HIS A 45 10.30 3.09 6.74
CA HIS A 45 9.87 1.99 7.61
C HIS A 45 8.54 1.41 7.12
N VAL A 46 8.52 0.13 6.77
CA VAL A 46 7.34 -0.54 6.22
C VAL A 46 6.58 -1.28 7.31
N VAL A 47 5.28 -0.99 7.41
CA VAL A 47 4.36 -1.57 8.38
C VAL A 47 3.22 -2.27 7.65
N GLY A 48 3.15 -3.59 7.78
CA GLY A 48 2.03 -4.41 7.29
C GLY A 48 0.89 -4.45 8.31
N ILE A 49 -0.34 -4.29 7.85
CA ILE A 49 -1.55 -4.34 8.68
C ILE A 49 -2.46 -5.42 8.12
N THR A 50 -2.71 -6.45 8.92
CA THR A 50 -3.50 -7.62 8.52
C THR A 50 -4.47 -8.05 9.61
N GLY A 51 -5.31 -9.04 9.32
CA GLY A 51 -6.42 -9.47 10.17
C GLY A 51 -7.75 -9.53 9.42
N SER A 52 -8.74 -10.17 10.02
CA SER A 52 -10.02 -10.51 9.39
C SER A 52 -10.81 -9.28 8.86
N PRO A 53 -11.76 -9.46 7.93
CA PRO A 53 -12.59 -8.37 7.44
C PRO A 53 -13.43 -7.83 8.60
N GLY A 54 -13.55 -6.51 8.70
CA GLY A 54 -14.29 -5.89 9.80
C GLY A 54 -13.51 -5.78 11.12
N ALA A 55 -12.27 -6.25 11.20
CA ALA A 55 -11.44 -6.12 12.41
C ALA A 55 -11.05 -4.68 12.78
N GLY A 56 -11.36 -3.70 11.93
CA GLY A 56 -11.02 -2.30 12.16
C GLY A 56 -9.64 -1.90 11.63
N LYS A 57 -9.06 -2.69 10.70
CA LYS A 57 -7.77 -2.41 10.05
C LYS A 57 -7.68 -0.98 9.52
N SER A 58 -8.63 -0.57 8.68
CA SER A 58 -8.61 0.77 8.07
C SER A 58 -8.79 1.89 9.09
N THR A 59 -9.50 1.63 10.19
CA THR A 59 -9.60 2.58 11.31
C THR A 59 -8.26 2.73 12.01
N ILE A 60 -7.54 1.65 12.24
CA ILE A 60 -6.18 1.69 12.80
C ILE A 60 -5.22 2.37 11.83
N THR A 61 -5.27 2.03 10.53
CA THR A 61 -4.48 2.69 9.47
C THR A 61 -4.69 4.20 9.52
N ASP A 62 -5.95 4.65 9.54
CA ASP A 62 -6.33 6.06 9.63
C ASP A 62 -5.79 6.78 10.89
N GLN A 63 -5.82 6.12 12.04
CA GLN A 63 -5.24 6.67 13.28
C GLN A 63 -3.70 6.67 13.28
N LEU A 64 -3.07 5.67 12.65
CA LEU A 64 -1.63 5.64 12.48
C LEU A 64 -1.16 6.77 11.55
N ILE A 65 -1.87 7.03 10.45
CA ILE A 65 -1.58 8.17 9.58
C ILE A 65 -1.61 9.46 10.41
N TYR A 66 -2.73 9.73 11.09
CA TYR A 66 -2.86 10.93 11.93
C TYR A 66 -1.72 11.06 12.94
N THR A 67 -1.41 9.99 13.68
CA THR A 67 -0.36 9.98 14.72
C THR A 67 1.03 10.23 14.14
N MET A 68 1.36 9.65 12.98
CA MET A 68 2.66 9.87 12.32
C MET A 68 2.76 11.30 11.76
N ARG A 69 1.66 11.84 11.24
CA ARG A 69 1.62 13.25 10.78
C ARG A 69 1.80 14.24 11.93
N GLN A 70 1.26 13.96 13.12
CA GLN A 70 1.54 14.75 14.34
C GLN A 70 3.01 14.74 14.76
N ARG A 71 3.78 13.74 14.30
CA ARG A 71 5.23 13.63 14.50
C ARG A 71 6.04 14.12 13.29
N GLU A 72 5.40 14.91 12.42
CA GLU A 72 5.98 15.47 11.20
C GLU A 72 6.49 14.44 10.17
N LYS A 73 6.13 13.15 10.33
CA LYS A 73 6.54 12.07 9.42
C LYS A 73 5.65 12.02 8.20
N THR A 74 6.21 11.88 7.01
CA THR A 74 5.46 11.65 5.78
C THR A 74 5.01 10.19 5.67
N VAL A 75 3.80 9.95 5.16
CA VAL A 75 3.17 8.63 5.15
C VAL A 75 2.74 8.24 3.73
N GLY A 76 3.14 7.06 3.29
CA GLY A 76 2.60 6.39 2.12
C GLY A 76 1.69 5.23 2.54
N VAL A 77 0.59 5.02 1.84
CA VAL A 77 -0.35 3.93 2.13
C VAL A 77 -0.64 3.15 0.85
N LEU A 78 -0.47 1.83 0.91
CA LEU A 78 -0.98 0.87 -0.06
C LEU A 78 -2.13 0.10 0.60
N ALA A 79 -3.36 0.41 0.20
CA ALA A 79 -4.54 -0.33 0.61
C ALA A 79 -4.81 -1.44 -0.41
N VAL A 80 -4.74 -2.69 0.00
CA VAL A 80 -5.08 -3.82 -0.86
C VAL A 80 -6.56 -4.12 -0.71
N ASP A 81 -7.32 -3.94 -1.79
CA ASP A 81 -8.76 -4.09 -1.83
C ASP A 81 -9.17 -5.29 -2.70
N PRO A 82 -10.35 -5.92 -2.46
CA PRO A 82 -10.95 -6.87 -3.38
C PRO A 82 -11.08 -6.26 -4.79
N THR A 83 -11.02 -7.12 -5.79
CA THR A 83 -11.21 -6.68 -7.18
C THR A 83 -12.69 -6.43 -7.46
N SER A 84 -13.01 -5.25 -7.99
CA SER A 84 -14.34 -4.91 -8.46
C SER A 84 -14.74 -5.80 -9.63
N PRO A 85 -15.87 -6.53 -9.55
CA PRO A 85 -16.34 -7.37 -10.66
C PRO A 85 -16.81 -6.54 -11.87
N PHE A 86 -17.04 -5.23 -11.70
CA PHE A 86 -17.53 -4.34 -12.75
C PHE A 86 -16.40 -3.58 -13.47
N THR A 87 -15.38 -3.17 -12.73
CA THR A 87 -14.31 -2.30 -13.26
C THR A 87 -12.96 -2.99 -13.36
N GLY A 88 -12.75 -4.14 -12.69
CA GLY A 88 -11.47 -4.81 -12.60
C GLY A 88 -10.42 -4.12 -11.72
N GLY A 89 -10.72 -2.93 -11.18
CA GLY A 89 -9.88 -2.20 -10.24
C GLY A 89 -10.25 -2.46 -8.77
N ALA A 90 -9.57 -1.77 -7.85
CA ALA A 90 -9.83 -1.87 -6.42
C ALA A 90 -11.24 -1.40 -6.04
N LEU A 91 -11.93 -2.16 -5.18
CA LEU A 91 -13.15 -1.70 -4.52
C LEU A 91 -12.73 -0.58 -3.53
N LEU A 92 -12.88 0.69 -3.93
CA LEU A 92 -12.41 1.92 -3.24
C LEU A 92 -12.77 2.11 -1.74
N GLY A 93 -13.38 1.11 -1.08
CA GLY A 93 -13.93 1.17 0.26
C GLY A 93 -12.92 1.66 1.30
N ASP A 94 -11.69 1.16 1.26
CA ASP A 94 -10.69 1.50 2.28
C ASP A 94 -10.15 2.93 2.06
N ARG A 95 -10.02 3.35 0.79
CA ARG A 95 -9.62 4.73 0.45
C ARG A 95 -10.64 5.77 0.91
N ILE A 96 -11.94 5.48 0.86
CA ILE A 96 -12.98 6.42 1.31
C ILE A 96 -12.81 6.75 2.79
N ARG A 97 -12.41 5.76 3.61
CA ARG A 97 -12.20 5.94 5.05
C ARG A 97 -11.01 6.86 5.37
N MET A 98 -10.05 6.98 4.45
CA MET A 98 -8.85 7.80 4.59
C MET A 98 -8.97 9.18 3.90
N LEU A 99 -10.17 9.58 3.43
CA LEU A 99 -10.38 10.84 2.71
C LEU A 99 -10.01 12.09 3.52
N ARG A 100 -10.09 12.03 4.86
CA ARG A 100 -9.69 13.15 5.72
C ARG A 100 -8.22 13.55 5.57
N HIS A 101 -7.39 12.65 5.02
CA HIS A 101 -5.97 12.89 4.75
C HIS A 101 -5.68 13.29 3.30
N ALA A 102 -6.70 13.39 2.44
CA ALA A 102 -6.51 13.60 1.00
C ALA A 102 -5.84 14.96 0.66
N GLU A 103 -5.99 15.96 1.52
CA GLU A 103 -5.39 17.29 1.34
C GLU A 103 -4.02 17.44 2.02
N ASP A 104 -3.62 16.48 2.86
CA ASP A 104 -2.32 16.49 3.54
C ASP A 104 -1.20 16.10 2.55
N GLN A 105 -0.36 17.08 2.20
CA GLN A 105 0.76 16.88 1.27
C GLN A 105 1.78 15.84 1.77
N GLY A 106 1.85 15.60 3.08
CA GLY A 106 2.68 14.56 3.67
C GLY A 106 2.13 13.15 3.49
N VAL A 107 0.87 13.00 3.11
CA VAL A 107 0.18 11.71 2.95
C VAL A 107 -0.02 11.37 1.48
N PHE A 108 0.21 10.12 1.12
CA PHE A 108 -0.15 9.59 -0.19
C PHE A 108 -0.84 8.24 -0.01
N VAL A 109 -2.06 8.09 -0.54
CA VAL A 109 -2.85 6.85 -0.43
C VAL A 109 -3.16 6.30 -1.81
N ARG A 110 -2.88 5.01 -2.00
CA ARG A 110 -3.21 4.29 -3.23
C ARG A 110 -3.83 2.93 -2.92
N SER A 111 -4.93 2.61 -3.60
CA SER A 111 -5.52 1.27 -3.57
C SER A 111 -4.91 0.37 -4.66
N LEU A 112 -4.74 -0.91 -4.37
CA LEU A 112 -4.35 -1.98 -5.28
C LEU A 112 -5.44 -3.06 -5.32
N ALA A 113 -5.78 -3.56 -6.51
CA ALA A 113 -6.72 -4.67 -6.65
C ALA A 113 -6.01 -6.04 -6.58
N THR A 114 -6.67 -7.02 -5.97
CA THR A 114 -6.17 -8.41 -5.90
C THR A 114 -6.03 -9.14 -7.25
N ARG A 115 -6.77 -8.70 -8.27
CA ARG A 115 -6.91 -9.25 -9.65
C ARG A 115 -6.99 -10.77 -9.75
N GLY A 116 -7.54 -11.45 -8.73
CA GLY A 116 -7.66 -12.91 -8.70
C GLY A 116 -6.34 -13.68 -8.68
N SER A 117 -5.20 -13.00 -8.50
CA SER A 117 -3.87 -13.62 -8.53
C SER A 117 -3.25 -13.61 -7.13
N MET A 118 -3.01 -14.80 -6.56
CA MET A 118 -2.35 -14.90 -5.25
C MET A 118 -0.90 -14.38 -5.30
N GLY A 119 -0.15 -14.64 -6.39
CA GLY A 119 1.27 -14.26 -6.49
C GLY A 119 1.56 -12.89 -7.13
N GLY A 120 0.74 -12.44 -8.08
CA GLY A 120 0.97 -11.17 -8.80
C GLY A 120 0.82 -9.94 -7.90
N LEU A 121 -0.07 -10.02 -6.92
CA LEU A 121 -0.30 -8.93 -5.98
C LEU A 121 0.89 -8.73 -5.02
N SER A 122 1.54 -9.81 -4.59
CA SER A 122 2.74 -9.73 -3.74
C SER A 122 3.86 -8.94 -4.44
N LYS A 123 4.07 -9.17 -5.74
CA LYS A 123 5.00 -8.38 -6.55
C LYS A 123 4.56 -6.91 -6.64
N ALA A 124 3.29 -6.66 -6.93
CA ALA A 124 2.77 -5.29 -7.08
C ALA A 124 2.87 -4.47 -5.78
N VAL A 125 2.65 -5.11 -4.63
CA VAL A 125 2.86 -4.52 -3.31
C VAL A 125 4.33 -4.16 -3.10
N GLY A 126 5.25 -5.10 -3.34
CA GLY A 126 6.69 -4.85 -3.22
C GLY A 126 7.19 -3.70 -4.10
N ASP A 127 6.82 -3.71 -5.39
CA ASP A 127 7.17 -2.64 -6.31
C ASP A 127 6.49 -1.30 -5.94
N GLY A 128 5.25 -1.35 -5.42
CA GLY A 128 4.56 -0.18 -4.88
C GLY A 128 5.27 0.42 -3.67
N ILE A 129 5.78 -0.41 -2.76
CA ILE A 129 6.57 0.03 -1.59
C ILE A 129 7.81 0.77 -2.08
N HIS A 130 8.54 0.22 -3.05
CA HIS A 130 9.69 0.90 -3.64
C HIS A 130 9.35 2.28 -4.22
N VAL A 131 8.19 2.41 -4.89
CA VAL A 131 7.74 3.71 -5.41
C VAL A 131 7.48 4.71 -4.29
N LEU A 132 6.80 4.30 -3.22
CA LEU A 132 6.51 5.19 -2.08
C LEU A 132 7.78 5.59 -1.32
N ASP A 133 8.73 4.67 -1.19
CA ASP A 133 10.02 4.91 -0.53
C ASP A 133 10.83 5.97 -1.29
N VAL A 134 11.02 5.79 -2.60
CA VAL A 134 11.75 6.78 -3.39
C VAL A 134 11.02 8.11 -3.56
N MET A 135 9.69 8.12 -3.38
CA MET A 135 8.90 9.35 -3.30
C MET A 135 9.14 10.13 -1.99
N GLY A 136 9.98 9.58 -1.09
CA GLY A 136 10.45 10.25 0.12
C GLY A 136 9.54 10.05 1.32
N LYS A 137 8.75 8.96 1.37
CA LYS A 137 7.91 8.66 2.53
C LYS A 137 8.74 8.09 3.67
N ASP A 138 8.54 8.62 4.88
CA ASP A 138 9.20 8.11 6.09
C ASP A 138 8.61 6.77 6.53
N ILE A 139 7.28 6.65 6.48
CA ILE A 139 6.52 5.47 6.89
C ILE A 139 5.67 4.99 5.72
N ILE A 140 5.69 3.68 5.45
CA ILE A 140 4.81 3.05 4.48
C ILE A 140 3.89 2.08 5.21
N LEU A 141 2.59 2.31 5.13
CA LEU A 141 1.56 1.42 5.65
C LEU A 141 1.02 0.56 4.51
N VAL A 142 0.93 -0.74 4.71
CA VAL A 142 0.36 -1.67 3.75
C VAL A 142 -0.77 -2.42 4.42
N GLU A 143 -2.00 -2.12 4.02
CA GLU A 143 -3.20 -2.76 4.56
C GLU A 143 -3.65 -3.89 3.64
N THR A 144 -3.77 -5.10 4.18
CA THR A 144 -4.31 -6.25 3.43
C THR A 144 -5.83 -6.25 3.44
N VAL A 145 -6.48 -6.93 2.49
CA VAL A 145 -7.95 -7.12 2.47
C VAL A 145 -8.47 -7.78 3.77
N GLY A 146 -7.68 -8.71 4.32
CA GLY A 146 -8.10 -9.56 5.43
C GLY A 146 -8.90 -10.78 5.01
N VAL A 147 -8.62 -11.34 3.83
CA VAL A 147 -9.12 -12.67 3.45
C VAL A 147 -8.01 -13.50 2.82
N GLY A 148 -7.86 -14.74 3.28
CA GLY A 148 -7.03 -15.75 2.63
C GLY A 148 -5.52 -15.56 2.83
N GLN A 149 -4.74 -16.17 1.94
CA GLN A 149 -3.30 -16.37 2.13
C GLN A 149 -2.47 -15.07 2.02
N GLN A 150 -3.07 -14.00 1.48
CA GLN A 150 -2.42 -12.69 1.34
C GLN A 150 -2.15 -12.00 2.68
N GLU A 151 -2.86 -12.40 3.73
CA GLU A 151 -2.59 -11.96 5.10
C GLU A 151 -1.21 -12.42 5.58
N VAL A 152 -0.75 -13.59 5.12
CA VAL A 152 0.55 -14.15 5.50
C VAL A 152 1.66 -13.53 4.64
N ASP A 153 1.42 -13.30 3.35
CA ASP A 153 2.47 -12.80 2.44
C ASP A 153 3.05 -11.44 2.82
N ILE A 154 2.31 -10.63 3.59
CA ILE A 154 2.78 -9.31 4.03
C ILE A 154 4.06 -9.37 4.87
N ILE A 155 4.34 -10.51 5.51
CA ILE A 155 5.56 -10.75 6.30
C ILE A 155 6.83 -10.60 5.45
N ASN A 156 6.73 -10.83 4.13
CA ASN A 156 7.87 -10.77 3.23
C ASN A 156 8.19 -9.34 2.77
N HIS A 157 7.29 -8.38 3.06
CA HIS A 157 7.38 -7.00 2.57
C HIS A 157 7.50 -5.97 3.69
N ALA A 158 7.18 -6.34 4.93
CA ALA A 158 7.10 -5.41 6.05
C ALA A 158 8.22 -5.62 7.06
N HIS A 159 8.74 -4.51 7.62
CA HIS A 159 9.63 -4.55 8.78
C HIS A 159 8.88 -4.82 10.09
N THR A 160 7.60 -4.46 10.14
CA THR A 160 6.71 -4.68 11.28
C THR A 160 5.35 -5.12 10.78
N VAL A 161 4.78 -6.16 11.38
CA VAL A 161 3.44 -6.66 11.04
C VAL A 161 2.52 -6.46 12.24
N LEU A 162 1.42 -5.74 12.03
CA LEU A 162 0.31 -5.64 12.97
C LEU A 162 -0.79 -6.60 12.54
N VAL A 163 -1.15 -7.51 13.44
CA VAL A 163 -2.31 -8.39 13.29
C VAL A 163 -3.44 -7.82 14.13
N VAL A 164 -4.52 -7.38 13.48
CA VAL A 164 -5.70 -6.81 14.09
C VAL A 164 -6.73 -7.91 14.32
N LEU A 165 -7.09 -8.15 15.57
CA LEU A 165 -8.01 -9.21 15.97
C LEU A 165 -9.33 -8.62 16.44
N VAL A 166 -10.43 -9.33 16.14
CA VAL A 166 -11.74 -9.04 16.72
C VAL A 166 -11.87 -9.83 18.03
N PRO A 167 -12.25 -9.19 19.15
CA PRO A 167 -12.48 -9.91 20.39
C PRO A 167 -13.65 -10.90 20.24
N GLY A 168 -13.53 -12.08 20.84
CA GLY A 168 -14.62 -13.06 20.90
C GLY A 168 -14.82 -13.94 19.66
N MET A 169 -13.85 -14.01 18.73
CA MET A 169 -13.88 -14.97 17.60
C MET A 169 -13.44 -16.39 17.99
N GLY A 170 -13.38 -16.72 19.28
CA GLY A 170 -13.03 -18.06 19.74
C GLY A 170 -14.16 -19.06 19.47
N ASP A 171 -13.81 -20.23 18.95
CA ASP A 171 -14.66 -21.43 18.95
C ASP A 171 -14.54 -22.23 20.28
N GLU A 172 -13.76 -21.73 21.25
CA GLU A 172 -13.61 -22.37 22.56
C GLU A 172 -14.55 -21.76 23.60
N ILE A 173 -15.32 -22.65 24.24
CA ILE A 173 -16.02 -22.47 25.52
C ILE A 173 -15.13 -22.98 26.63
#